data_AF-A0A356QS82-F1
#
_entry.id   AF-A0A356QS82-F1
#
_cell.length_a   1.000
_cell.length_b   1.000
_cell.length_c   1.000
_cell.angle_alpha   90.00
_cell.angle_beta   90.00
_cell.angle_gamma   90.00
#
_symmetry.space_group_name_H-M   'P 1'
#
loop_
_entity.id
_entity.type
_entity.pdbx_description
1 polymer ?
#
loop_
_entity_poly.entity_id
_entity_poly.type
_entity_poly.pdbx_seq_one_letter_code
_entity_poly.pdbx_strand_id
1 'polypeptide(L)'
;MGMTERDQIERKYWSTWMRDCWQDERTYRLINRFTTRPAVALYNSAADPYEMKNLVGQPEYEETMKHLQSALQAWMQSQGDPGAAMDTREVYEAAKKGQHRFPG
;
A
#
# COMPACT_ATOMS: atom_id res chain seq x y z
N MET A 1 5.25 -25.37 12.67
CA MET A 1 4.13 -24.42 12.55
C MET A 1 3.47 -24.68 11.21
N GLY A 2 2.21 -25.10 11.20
CA GLY A 2 1.44 -25.40 9.99
C GLY A 2 0.60 -24.19 9.57
N MET A 3 0.42 -23.99 8.26
CA MET A 3 -0.46 -22.95 7.70
C MET A 3 -1.89 -23.12 8.20
N THR A 4 -2.53 -22.01 8.50
CA THR A 4 -3.95 -21.98 8.87
C THR A 4 -4.81 -22.28 7.64
N GLU A 5 -6.08 -22.65 7.85
CA GLU A 5 -7.03 -22.93 6.77
C GLU A 5 -7.26 -21.69 5.87
N ARG A 6 -7.18 -20.48 6.43
CA ARG A 6 -7.24 -19.22 5.67
C ARG A 6 -6.05 -19.03 4.74
N ASP A 7 -4.83 -19.32 5.24
CA ASP A 7 -3.60 -19.22 4.43
C ASP A 7 -3.64 -20.17 3.21
N GLN A 8 -4.29 -21.33 3.38
CA GLN A 8 -4.48 -22.31 2.30
C GLN A 8 -5.50 -21.82 1.26
N ILE A 9 -6.57 -21.17 1.71
CA ILE A 9 -7.61 -20.60 0.85
C ILE A 9 -7.07 -19.41 0.03
N GLU A 10 -6.34 -18.49 0.65
CA GLU A 10 -5.75 -17.32 -0.03
C GLU A 10 -4.76 -17.74 -1.13
N ARG A 11 -3.90 -18.73 -0.85
CA ARG A 11 -2.98 -19.31 -1.85
C ARG A 11 -3.72 -19.96 -3.02
N LYS A 12 -4.90 -20.54 -2.78
CA LYS A 12 -5.68 -21.22 -3.81
C LYS A 12 -6.27 -20.22 -4.82
N TYR A 13 -6.74 -19.06 -4.38
CA TYR A 13 -7.34 -18.08 -5.27
C TYR A 13 -6.32 -17.25 -6.05
N TRP A 14 -5.25 -16.79 -5.39
CA TRP A 14 -4.22 -15.98 -6.06
C TRP A 14 -3.60 -16.72 -7.26
N SER A 15 -3.27 -18.01 -7.09
CA SER A 15 -2.73 -18.83 -8.17
C SER A 15 -3.72 -19.01 -9.33
N THR A 16 -5.02 -19.14 -9.06
CA THR A 16 -6.04 -19.17 -10.12
C THR A 16 -6.16 -17.84 -10.84
N TRP A 17 -6.11 -16.71 -10.13
CA TRP A 17 -6.14 -15.39 -10.76
C TRP A 17 -4.91 -15.15 -11.64
N MET A 18 -3.72 -15.51 -11.16
CA MET A 18 -2.48 -15.45 -11.94
C MET A 18 -2.51 -16.36 -13.18
N ARG A 19 -3.14 -17.55 -13.07
CA ARG A 19 -3.31 -18.46 -14.22
C ARG A 19 -4.26 -17.88 -15.26
N ASP A 20 -5.33 -17.22 -14.84
CA ASP A 20 -6.42 -16.80 -15.74
C ASP A 20 -6.22 -15.36 -16.27
N CYS A 21 -5.31 -14.58 -15.69
CA CYS A 21 -5.15 -13.16 -16.01
C CYS A 21 -4.78 -12.88 -17.47
N TRP A 22 -4.09 -13.79 -18.15
CA TRP A 22 -3.75 -13.59 -19.56
C TRP A 22 -4.95 -13.72 -20.50
N GLN A 23 -6.06 -14.32 -20.04
CA GLN A 23 -7.30 -14.48 -20.80
C GLN A 23 -8.41 -13.50 -20.36
N ASP A 24 -8.30 -12.93 -19.16
CA ASP A 24 -9.26 -11.98 -18.61
C ASP A 24 -8.59 -10.65 -18.30
N GLU A 25 -8.87 -9.65 -19.15
CA GLU A 25 -8.37 -8.29 -19.01
C GLU A 25 -8.73 -7.65 -17.67
N ARG A 26 -9.92 -7.94 -17.11
CA ARG A 26 -10.32 -7.42 -15.81
C ARG A 26 -9.43 -7.99 -14.71
N THR A 27 -9.20 -9.30 -14.73
CA THR A 27 -8.34 -9.99 -13.76
C THR A 27 -6.90 -9.49 -13.90
N TYR A 28 -6.38 -9.31 -15.12
CA TYR A 28 -5.08 -8.69 -15.35
C TYR A 28 -4.96 -7.29 -14.74
N ARG A 29 -5.93 -6.40 -15.01
CA ARG A 29 -5.94 -5.04 -14.48
C ARG A 29 -5.94 -5.01 -12.95
N LEU A 30 -6.72 -5.89 -12.31
CA LEU A 30 -6.78 -6.02 -10.86
C LEU A 30 -5.46 -6.51 -10.26
N ILE A 31 -4.87 -7.55 -10.85
CA ILE A 31 -3.56 -8.07 -10.43
C ILE A 31 -2.49 -6.99 -10.57
N ASN A 32 -2.40 -6.35 -11.75
CA ASN A 32 -1.40 -5.32 -12.01
C ASN A 32 -1.53 -4.15 -11.02
N ARG A 33 -2.75 -3.69 -10.73
CA ARG A 33 -3.00 -2.63 -9.73
C ARG A 33 -2.58 -3.07 -8.31
N PHE A 34 -2.74 -4.35 -7.97
CA PHE A 34 -2.34 -4.89 -6.67
C PHE A 34 -0.83 -5.03 -6.55
N THR A 35 -0.16 -5.54 -7.59
CA THR A 35 1.30 -5.78 -7.61
C THR A 35 2.10 -4.51 -7.88
N THR A 36 1.52 -3.54 -8.56
CA THR A 36 2.16 -2.29 -8.97
C THR A 36 1.36 -1.12 -8.41
N ARG A 37 1.79 -0.64 -7.24
CA ARG A 37 1.13 0.46 -6.53
C ARG A 37 1.88 1.77 -6.71
N PRO A 38 1.20 2.88 -7.01
CA PRO A 38 1.84 4.19 -6.97
C PRO A 38 2.20 4.54 -5.52
N ALA A 39 3.22 5.39 -5.35
CA ALA A 39 3.63 5.87 -4.03
C ALA A 39 2.50 6.64 -3.31
N VAL A 40 1.65 7.33 -4.07
CA VAL A 40 0.48 8.06 -3.56
C VAL A 40 -0.74 7.72 -4.40
N ALA A 41 -1.88 7.52 -3.73
CA ALA A 41 -3.18 7.38 -4.36
C ALA A 41 -4.21 8.17 -3.57
N LEU A 42 -5.15 8.80 -4.28
CA LEU A 42 -6.22 9.59 -3.71
C LEU A 42 -7.55 9.04 -4.22
N TYR A 43 -8.49 8.77 -3.31
CA TYR A 43 -9.78 8.19 -3.62
C TYR A 43 -10.89 8.98 -2.94
N ASN A 44 -12.08 8.99 -3.56
CA ASN A 44 -13.30 9.43 -2.92
C ASN A 44 -14.10 8.18 -2.55
N SER A 45 -13.89 7.66 -1.34
CA SER A 45 -14.48 6.37 -0.92
C SER A 45 -16.02 6.42 -0.83
N ALA A 46 -16.64 7.61 -0.73
CA ALA A 46 -18.09 7.75 -0.76
C ALA A 46 -18.66 7.53 -2.17
N ALA A 47 -17.96 8.00 -3.21
CA ALA A 47 -18.36 7.84 -4.60
C ALA A 47 -17.78 6.59 -5.28
N ASP A 48 -16.64 6.10 -4.79
CA ASP A 48 -15.92 4.93 -5.27
C ASP A 48 -15.58 4.00 -4.09
N PRO A 49 -16.56 3.20 -3.62
CA PRO A 49 -16.42 2.36 -2.42
C PRO A 49 -15.30 1.32 -2.50
N TYR A 50 -14.87 0.98 -3.72
CA TYR A 50 -13.81 0.01 -3.96
C TYR A 50 -12.47 0.68 -4.28
N GLU A 51 -12.38 2.00 -4.33
CA GLU A 51 -11.14 2.74 -4.55
C GLU A 51 -10.43 2.32 -5.86
N MET A 52 -11.22 2.14 -6.92
CA MET A 52 -10.76 1.71 -8.23
C MET A 52 -10.23 2.88 -9.07
N LYS A 53 -10.68 4.12 -8.82
CA LYS A 53 -10.33 5.32 -9.59
C LYS A 53 -9.39 6.23 -8.79
N ASN A 54 -8.10 6.17 -9.08
CA ASN A 54 -7.12 7.09 -8.50
C ASN A 54 -7.33 8.53 -9.03
N LEU A 55 -7.45 9.50 -8.13
CA LEU A 55 -7.70 10.91 -8.41
C LEU A 55 -6.42 11.76 -8.44
N VAL A 56 -5.25 11.16 -8.17
CA VAL A 56 -3.96 11.87 -8.22
C VAL A 56 -3.72 12.48 -9.60
N GLY A 57 -3.27 13.74 -9.63
CA GLY A 57 -2.93 14.47 -10.86
C GLY A 57 -4.10 15.21 -11.51
N GLN A 58 -5.32 15.09 -10.98
CA GLN A 58 -6.45 15.90 -11.41
C GLN A 58 -6.43 17.27 -10.70
N PRO A 59 -6.42 18.40 -11.44
CA PRO A 59 -6.30 19.75 -10.87
C PRO A 59 -7.34 20.05 -9.80
N GLU A 60 -8.55 19.52 -9.94
CA GLU A 60 -9.67 19.76 -9.02
C GLU A 60 -9.43 19.18 -7.62
N TYR A 61 -8.49 18.23 -7.47
CA TYR A 61 -8.21 17.55 -6.22
C TYR A 61 -6.86 17.93 -5.60
N GLU A 62 -6.10 18.84 -6.19
CA GLU A 62 -4.77 19.22 -5.69
C GLU A 62 -4.81 19.80 -4.28
N GLU A 63 -5.79 20.65 -3.97
CA GLU A 63 -5.93 21.25 -2.64
C GLU A 63 -6.27 20.18 -1.59
N THR A 64 -7.18 19.27 -1.91
CA THR A 64 -7.53 18.14 -1.03
C THR A 64 -6.32 17.24 -0.80
N MET A 65 -5.57 16.94 -1.85
CA MET A 65 -4.35 16.13 -1.77
C MET A 65 -3.32 16.77 -0.83
N LYS A 66 -3.04 18.07 -1.00
CA LYS A 66 -2.10 18.81 -0.14
C LYS A 66 -2.56 18.79 1.32
N HIS A 67 -3.84 19.05 1.58
CA HIS A 67 -4.40 19.02 2.91
C HIS A 67 -4.22 17.66 3.60
N LEU A 68 -4.57 16.57 2.92
CA LEU A 68 -4.44 15.21 3.45
C LEU A 68 -2.98 14.80 3.65
N GLN A 69 -2.08 15.18 2.74
CA GLN A 69 -0.65 14.93 2.89
C GLN A 69 -0.07 15.65 4.11
N SER A 70 -0.44 16.92 4.33
CA SER A 70 0.00 17.67 5.51
C SER A 70 -0.55 17.07 6.81
N ALA A 71 -1.82 16.64 6.83
CA ALA A 71 -2.41 15.98 7.99
C ALA A 71 -1.69 14.65 8.30
N LEU A 72 -1.39 13.84 7.28
CA LEU A 72 -0.63 12.60 7.43
C LEU A 72 0.77 12.87 7.99
N GLN A 73 1.49 13.83 7.44
CA GLN A 73 2.83 14.19 7.91
C GLN A 73 2.83 14.66 9.37
N ALA A 74 1.86 15.51 9.75
CA ALA A 74 1.73 15.98 11.12
C ALA A 74 1.44 14.81 12.08
N TRP A 75 0.59 13.88 11.68
CA TRP A 75 0.30 12.69 12.46
C TRP A 75 1.54 11.79 12.61
N MET A 76 2.25 11.49 11.52
CA MET A 76 3.49 10.70 11.57
C MET A 76 4.51 11.31 12.53
N GLN A 77 4.73 12.63 12.44
CA GLN A 77 5.61 13.35 13.36
C GLN A 77 5.18 13.20 14.82
N SER A 78 3.88 13.26 15.10
CA SER A 78 3.34 13.08 16.46
C SER A 78 3.57 11.68 17.02
N GLN A 79 3.68 10.66 16.16
CA GLN A 79 3.97 9.28 16.54
C GLN A 79 5.47 8.98 16.58
N GLY A 80 6.33 9.95 16.23
CA GLY A 80 7.76 9.72 16.03
C GLY A 80 8.07 8.84 14.81
N ASP A 81 7.12 8.68 13.89
CA ASP A 81 7.25 7.81 12.72
C ASP A 81 8.13 8.49 11.64
N PRO A 82 9.29 7.92 11.28
CA PRO A 82 10.14 8.43 10.20
C PRO A 82 9.60 8.07 8.80
N GLY A 83 8.53 7.28 8.72
CA GLY A 83 7.91 6.83 7.50
C GLY A 83 8.80 5.89 6.71
N ALA A 84 8.81 6.06 5.38
CA ALA A 84 9.52 5.19 4.45
C ALA A 84 11.04 5.07 4.71
N ALA A 85 11.65 6.00 5.45
CA ALA A 85 13.05 5.89 5.85
C ALA A 85 13.28 4.71 6.83
N MET A 86 12.26 4.31 7.59
CA MET A 86 12.29 3.16 8.49
C MET A 86 12.26 1.83 7.75
N ASP A 87 11.58 1.79 6.60
CA ASP A 87 11.34 0.59 5.78
C ASP A 87 12.52 0.24 4.84
N THR A 88 13.74 0.41 5.33
CA THR A 88 14.96 0.11 4.56
C THR A 88 15.68 -1.12 5.09
N ARG A 89 16.36 -1.85 4.19
CA ARG A 89 17.13 -3.03 4.56
C ARG A 89 18.22 -2.67 5.57
N GLU A 90 18.84 -1.52 5.40
CA GLU A 90 19.89 -1.01 6.28
C GLU A 90 19.39 -0.78 7.70
N VAL A 91 18.20 -0.17 7.86
CA VAL A 91 17.56 0.04 9.17
C VAL A 91 17.20 -1.29 9.80
N TYR A 92 16.66 -2.23 9.02
CA TYR A 92 16.33 -3.58 9.49
C TYR A 92 17.56 -4.34 10.00
N GLU A 93 18.65 -4.36 9.24
CA GLU A 93 19.88 -5.05 9.66
C GLU A 93 20.55 -4.37 10.88
N ALA A 94 20.43 -3.04 11.00
CA ALA A 94 20.89 -2.32 12.18
C ALA A 94 20.05 -2.66 13.43
N ALA A 95 18.72 -2.72 13.29
CA ALA A 95 17.81 -3.10 14.37
C ALA A 95 18.08 -4.52 14.89
N LYS A 96 18.37 -5.49 14.00
CA LYS A 96 18.79 -6.86 14.39
C LYS A 96 20.05 -6.90 15.26
N LYS A 97 20.92 -5.90 15.12
CA LYS A 97 22.15 -5.75 15.90
C LYS A 97 21.96 -4.90 17.16
N GLY A 98 20.72 -4.51 17.48
CA GLY A 98 20.39 -3.61 18.59
C GLY A 98 20.74 -2.14 18.32
N GLN A 99 21.10 -1.79 17.09
CA GLN A 99 21.48 -0.44 16.68
C GLN A 99 20.28 0.26 16.01
N HIS A 100 19.26 0.55 16.81
CA HIS A 100 18.06 1.23 16.32
C HIS A 100 18.41 2.64 15.80
N ARG A 101 18.05 2.93 14.55
CA ARG A 101 18.37 4.21 13.89
C ARG A 101 17.34 5.31 14.14
N PHE A 102 16.15 4.94 14.59
CA PHE A 102 15.07 5.86 14.93
C PHE A 102 14.57 5.55 16.34
N PRO A 103 14.15 6.57 17.11
CA PRO A 103 13.51 6.36 18.40
C PRO A 103 12.19 5.60 18.21
N GLY A 104 11.80 4.83 19.25
CA GLY A 104 10.50 4.16 19.33
C GLY A 104 9.62 4.78 20.39
#